data_AF-A0AB39MYN2-F1
#
_entry.id   AF-A0AB39MYN2-F1
#
_cell.length_a   1.000
_cell.length_b   1.000
_cell.length_c   1.000
_cell.angle_alpha   90.00
_cell.angle_beta   90.00
_cell.angle_gamma   90.00
#
_symmetry.space_group_name_H-M   'P 1'
#
loop_
_entity.id
_entity.type
_entity.pdbx_description
1 polymer ?
#
loop_
_entity_poly.entity_id
_entity_poly.type
_entity_poly.pdbx_seq_one_letter_code
_entity_poly.pdbx_strand_id
1 'polypeptide(L)' 'MPVTLADAHPAPLSAPLSRRDDAVVLPSPCWGCGALGGLDWINVDGIGVLVHGQKRCPVAEPFIWKTGQPVTSLAEVVAA' A
#
# COMPACT_ATOMS: atom_id res chain seq x y z
N MET A 1 -5.13 -39.78 3.40
CA MET A 1 -4.36 -38.70 4.05
C MET A 1 -2.90 -39.16 4.09
N PRO A 2 -1.90 -38.34 3.72
CA PRO A 2 -1.82 -36.92 4.09
C PRO A 2 -1.72 -35.96 2.90
N VAL A 3 -2.24 -34.75 3.12
CA VAL A 3 -1.95 -33.56 2.34
C VAL A 3 -0.56 -33.06 2.74
N THR A 4 0.38 -33.07 1.79
CA THR A 4 1.68 -32.43 2.00
C THR A 4 1.47 -30.93 2.03
N LEU A 5 1.60 -30.34 3.21
CA LEU A 5 1.62 -28.89 3.39
C LEU A 5 2.91 -28.39 2.73
N ALA A 6 2.81 -27.85 1.53
CA ALA A 6 3.92 -27.15 0.90
C ALA A 6 4.18 -25.89 1.73
N ASP A 7 5.13 -26.02 2.65
CA ASP A 7 5.71 -24.93 3.41
C ASP A 7 6.47 -24.03 2.41
N ALA A 8 5.74 -23.06 1.86
CA ALA A 8 6.29 -22.08 0.93
C ALA A 8 7.16 -21.09 1.71
N HIS A 9 8.34 -21.54 2.14
CA HIS A 9 9.38 -20.63 2.60
C HIS A 9 9.71 -19.70 1.43
N PRO A 10 9.60 -18.36 1.61
CA PRO A 10 10.04 -17.42 0.60
C PRO A 10 11.53 -17.70 0.31
N ALA A 11 11.89 -17.70 -0.98
CA ALA A 11 13.24 -18.00 -1.41
C ALA A 11 14.28 -17.14 -0.64
N PRO A 12 15.46 -17.69 -0.32
CA PRO A 12 16.50 -16.94 0.36
C PRO A 12 16.81 -15.64 -0.40
N LEU A 13 16.88 -14.53 0.33
CA LEU A 13 17.19 -13.23 -0.26
C LEU A 13 18.57 -13.29 -0.91
N SER A 14 18.65 -13.02 -2.22
CA SER A 14 19.88 -13.10 -3.01
C SER A 14 20.95 -12.06 -2.62
N ALA A 15 20.63 -11.11 -1.72
CA ALA A 15 21.53 -10.08 -1.24
C ALA A 15 21.27 -9.76 0.25
N PRO A 16 22.29 -9.33 1.00
CA PRO A 16 22.11 -8.89 2.38
C PRO A 16 21.19 -7.67 2.45
N LEU A 17 20.30 -7.64 3.45
CA LEU A 17 19.31 -6.55 3.66
C LEU A 17 19.94 -5.15 3.77
N SER A 18 21.24 -5.07 4.07
CA SER A 18 22.02 -3.84 4.16
C SER A 18 22.54 -3.31 2.81
N ARG A 19 22.50 -4.11 1.74
CA ARG A 19 22.95 -3.69 0.40
C ARG A 19 21.94 -2.74 -0.22
N ARG A 20 22.37 -1.53 -0.56
CA ARG A 20 21.52 -0.48 -1.15
C ARG A 20 21.86 -0.15 -2.60
N ASP A 21 22.98 -0.62 -3.11
CA ASP A 21 23.50 -0.25 -4.44
C ASP A 21 22.60 -0.74 -5.60
N ASP A 22 21.91 -1.86 -5.42
CA ASP A 22 20.93 -2.40 -6.38
C ASP A 22 19.48 -2.25 -5.86
N ALA A 23 19.28 -1.50 -4.79
CA ALA A 23 17.96 -1.31 -4.23
C ALA A 23 17.16 -0.37 -5.13
N VAL A 24 16.10 -0.91 -5.74
CA VAL A 24 15.09 -0.07 -6.37
C VAL A 24 14.39 0.70 -5.24
N VAL A 25 14.53 2.02 -5.24
CA VAL A 25 13.74 2.89 -4.36
C VAL A 25 12.29 2.73 -4.80
N LEU A 26 11.56 1.87 -4.10
CA LEU A 26 10.12 1.81 -4.25
C LEU A 26 9.56 3.09 -3.63
N PRO A 27 8.80 3.90 -4.38
CA PRO A 27 8.22 5.11 -3.83
C PRO A 27 7.27 4.71 -2.70
N SER A 28 7.68 4.96 -1.47
CA SER A 28 6.78 4.89 -0.31
C SER A 28 5.84 6.10 -0.40
N PRO A 29 4.52 5.93 -0.16
CA PRO A 29 3.48 6.83 -0.66
C PRO A 29 3.41 8.25 -0.05
N CYS A 30 4.43 8.73 0.67
CA CYS A 30 4.40 10.05 1.29
C CYS A 30 5.33 11.12 0.68
N TRP A 31 6.17 10.79 -0.32
CA TRP A 31 7.03 11.80 -0.96
C TRP A 31 6.30 12.72 -1.95
N GLY A 32 5.06 12.39 -2.36
CA GLY A 32 4.29 13.23 -3.29
C GLY A 32 3.81 14.56 -2.70
N CYS A 33 3.56 14.63 -1.39
CA CYS A 33 3.15 15.87 -0.71
C CYS A 33 4.22 16.43 0.25
N GLY A 34 5.36 15.75 0.39
CA GLY A 34 6.49 16.21 1.21
C GLY A 34 6.28 16.10 2.73
N ALA A 35 5.26 15.39 3.21
CA ALA A 35 5.02 15.23 4.64
C ALA A 35 6.03 14.23 5.26
N LEU A 36 6.68 14.66 6.35
CA LEU A 36 7.66 13.88 7.09
C LEU A 36 7.02 13.32 8.38
N GLY A 37 6.63 12.04 8.35
CA GLY A 37 6.13 11.31 9.53
C GLY A 37 4.61 11.40 9.78
N GLY A 38 4.14 10.59 10.74
CA GLY A 38 2.73 10.50 11.13
C GLY A 38 1.81 9.93 10.05
N LEU A 39 2.26 8.86 9.39
CA LEU A 39 1.56 8.24 8.26
C LEU A 39 0.64 7.14 8.75
N ASP A 40 -0.66 7.39 8.69
CA ASP A 40 -1.67 6.42 9.10
C ASP A 40 -2.73 6.29 8.01
N TRP A 41 -3.13 5.05 7.73
CA TRP A 41 -4.32 4.78 6.93
C TRP A 41 -5.51 4.65 7.87
N ILE A 42 -6.54 5.45 7.65
CA ILE A 42 -7.78 5.37 8.40
C ILE A 42 -8.91 4.91 7.49
N ASN A 43 -9.86 4.19 8.07
CA ASN A 43 -11.10 3.83 7.41
C ASN A 43 -12.16 4.89 7.69
N VAL A 44 -12.64 5.56 6.65
CA VAL A 44 -13.74 6.51 6.69
C VAL A 44 -14.85 5.95 5.80
N ASP A 45 -15.96 5.51 6.39
CA ASP A 45 -17.13 5.00 5.66
C ASP A 45 -16.81 3.89 4.64
N GLY A 46 -15.86 3.01 4.96
CA GLY A 46 -15.43 1.93 4.08
C GLY A 46 -14.35 2.32 3.08
N ILE A 47 -13.85 3.55 3.12
CA ILE A 47 -12.79 4.07 2.25
C ILE A 47 -11.51 4.26 3.06
N GLY A 48 -10.40 3.70 2.57
CA GLY A 48 -9.05 3.95 3.05
C GLY A 48 -8.55 5.30 2.60
N VAL A 49 -8.22 6.13 3.59
CA VAL A 49 -7.69 7.47 3.39
C VAL A 49 -6.36 7.58 4.14
N LEU A 50 -5.31 8.03 3.45
CA LEU A 50 -4.04 8.31 4.09
C LEU A 50 -4.13 9.65 4.82
N VAL A 51 -3.70 9.69 6.08
CA VAL A 51 -3.57 10.92 6.87
C VAL A 51 -2.13 11.13 7.34
N HIS A 52 -1.80 12.41 7.50
CA HIS A 52 -0.61 12.92 8.16
C HIS A 52 -1.03 13.51 9.51
N GLY A 53 -0.92 12.72 10.58
CA GLY A 53 -1.52 13.03 11.87
C GLY A 53 -3.05 13.15 11.77
N GLN A 54 -3.57 14.38 11.74
CA GLN A 54 -5.02 14.64 11.64
C GLN A 54 -5.46 15.19 10.27
N LYS A 55 -4.53 15.37 9.33
CA LYS A 55 -4.83 15.96 8.01
C LYS A 55 -4.81 14.89 6.93
N ARG A 56 -5.81 14.89 6.04
CA ARG A 56 -5.82 14.00 4.87
C ARG A 56 -4.68 14.34 3.92
N CYS A 57 -4.02 13.31 3.39
CA CYS A 57 -3.03 13.48 2.35
C CYS A 57 -3.72 13.91 1.04
N PRO A 58 -3.33 15.03 0.41
CA PRO A 58 -3.99 15.51 -0.81
C PRO A 58 -3.58 14.75 -2.07
N VAL A 59 -2.49 13.97 -2.02
CA VAL A 59 -1.95 13.24 -3.19
C VAL A 59 -2.19 11.74 -3.14
N ALA A 60 -2.58 11.20 -1.98
CA ALA A 60 -2.85 9.78 -1.86
C ALA A 60 -4.23 9.46 -2.43
N GLU A 61 -4.27 8.52 -3.36
CA GLU A 61 -5.53 8.03 -3.93
C GLU A 61 -6.30 7.21 -2.88
N PRO A 62 -7.57 7.55 -2.57
CA PRO A 62 -8.40 6.73 -1.69
C PRO A 62 -8.73 5.38 -2.33
N PHE A 63 -8.92 4.36 -1.49
CA PHE A 63 -9.28 3.01 -1.93
C PHE A 63 -10.43 2.42 -1.10
N ILE A 64 -11.13 1.41 -1.61
CA ILE A 64 -12.15 0.69 -0.84
C ILE A 64 -11.45 -0.18 0.20
N TRP A 65 -11.65 0.09 1.48
CA TRP A 65 -10.96 -0.56 2.60
C TRP A 65 -11.04 -2.09 2.56
N LYS A 66 -12.20 -2.60 2.13
CA LYS A 66 -12.48 -4.03 2.07
C LYS A 66 -11.75 -4.73 0.91
N THR A 67 -11.61 -4.08 -0.24
CA THR A 67 -11.12 -4.73 -1.47
C THR A 67 -9.74 -4.25 -1.91
N GLY A 68 -9.24 -3.14 -1.34
CA GLY A 68 -8.00 -2.51 -1.77
C GLY A 68 -8.10 -1.80 -3.12
N GLN A 69 -9.28 -1.77 -3.77
CA GLN A 69 -9.44 -1.18 -5.10
C GLN A 69 -9.45 0.34 -5.03
N PRO A 70 -8.81 1.06 -5.95
CA PRO A 70 -8.90 2.51 -6.03
C PRO A 70 -10.35 2.94 -6.20
N VAL A 71 -10.73 4.05 -5.55
CA VAL A 71 -12.09 4.58 -5.70
C VAL A 71 -12.34 5.08 -7.13
N THR A 72 -11.30 5.58 -7.79
CA THR A 72 -11.32 5.98 -9.21
C THR A 72 -11.67 4.82 -10.14
N SER A 73 -11.17 3.62 -9.87
CA SER A 73 -11.49 2.41 -10.65
C SER A 73 -12.96 2.00 -10.56
N LEU A 74 -13.69 2.43 -9.52
CA LEU A 74 -15.12 2.13 -9.39
C LEU A 74 -15.99 3.12 -10.18
N ALA A 75 -15.53 4.37 -10.33
CA ALA A 75 -16.25 5.41 -11.08
C ALA A 75 -16.33 5.07 -12.57
N GLU A 76 -15.27 4.44 -13.13
CA GLU A 76 -15.29 3.96 -14.52
C GLU A 76 -16.26 2.77 -14.72
N VAL A 77 -16.53 1.98 -13.69
CA VAL A 77 -17.42 0.80 -13.78
C VAL A 77 -18.91 1.19 -13.70
N VAL A 78 -19.25 2.34 -13.11
CA VAL A 78 -20.65 2.81 -13.03
C VAL A 78 -21.07 3.62 -14.27
N ALA A 79 -20.13 4.01 -15.13
CA ALA A 79 -20.39 4.81 -16.33
C ALA A 79 -20.59 4.00 -17.63
N ALA A 80 -20.70 2.66 -17.57
CA ALA A 80 -20.85 1.77 -18.72
C ALA A 80 -22.28 1.23 -18.90
#